data_AF-A0A7Y2GHI5-F1
#
_entry.id   AF-A0A7Y2GHI5-F1
#
_cell.length_a   1.000
_cell.length_b   1.000
_cell.length_c   1.000
_cell.angle_alpha   90.00
_cell.angle_beta   90.00
_cell.angle_gamma   90.00
#
_symmetry.space_group_name_H-M   'P 1'
#
loop_
_entity.id
_entity.type
_entity.pdbx_description
1 polymer ?
#
loop_
_entity_poly.entity_id
_entity_poly.type
_entity_poly.pdbx_seq_one_letter_code
_entity_poly.pdbx_strand_id
1 'polypeptide(L)'
;MKIRINAASVSAVFLAIFLSAQVLLAGSYNVMTHVVVGSNDRATGNPLGKVAERAMREIRSDFDFRTFSTTSRHFQSMGMGGNVSFQSMLRDFGSLETQKNPIFAEWNYGGLFADKESPGLLGFKAFRFEARVPVSFSGLQSKGNQSTFVKYENVRLSMNNVLLKEDTPKVIATLPLPRNDEMLFFILHVKKSSD
;
A
#
# COMPACT_ATOMS: atom_id res chain seq x y z
N MET A 1 -46.00 -54.57 -38.52
CA MET A 1 -45.47 -54.79 -37.16
C MET A 1 -44.65 -53.57 -36.78
N LYS A 2 -45.05 -52.87 -35.72
CA LYS A 2 -44.47 -51.61 -35.22
C LYS A 2 -43.08 -51.85 -34.65
N ILE A 3 -42.11 -50.99 -34.94
CA ILE A 3 -41.13 -50.48 -33.97
C ILE A 3 -40.77 -49.03 -34.37
N ARG A 4 -41.18 -48.06 -33.55
CA ARG A 4 -40.65 -46.69 -33.54
C ARG A 4 -39.58 -46.65 -32.44
N ILE A 5 -38.39 -46.17 -32.75
CA ILE A 5 -37.39 -45.78 -31.75
C ILE A 5 -37.08 -44.30 -31.99
N ASN A 6 -37.48 -43.48 -31.02
CA ASN A 6 -37.14 -42.07 -30.95
C ASN A 6 -35.66 -41.96 -30.58
N ALA A 7 -34.83 -41.45 -31.49
CA ALA A 7 -33.48 -41.02 -31.15
C ALA A 7 -33.57 -39.66 -30.45
N ALA A 8 -33.54 -39.67 -29.13
CA ALA A 8 -33.36 -38.48 -28.32
C ALA A 8 -31.99 -37.87 -28.63
N SER A 9 -32.00 -36.58 -28.99
CA SER A 9 -30.81 -35.75 -29.11
C SER A 9 -30.14 -35.61 -27.73
N VAL A 10 -29.08 -36.38 -27.50
CA VAL A 10 -28.17 -36.17 -26.39
C VAL A 10 -27.24 -35.02 -26.79
N SER A 11 -27.60 -33.80 -26.42
CA SER A 11 -26.70 -32.66 -26.44
C SER A 11 -25.54 -32.94 -25.49
N ALA A 12 -24.41 -33.36 -26.05
CA ALA A 12 -23.14 -33.38 -25.35
C ALA A 12 -22.71 -31.93 -25.11
N VAL A 13 -23.00 -31.40 -23.92
CA VAL A 13 -22.38 -30.19 -23.41
C VAL A 13 -20.92 -30.53 -23.14
N PHE A 14 -20.05 -30.24 -24.11
CA PHE A 14 -18.61 -30.20 -23.89
C PHE A 14 -18.31 -28.98 -23.02
N LEU A 15 -18.31 -29.18 -21.70
CA LEU A 15 -17.71 -28.23 -20.76
C LEU A 15 -16.19 -28.32 -20.94
N ALA A 16 -15.65 -27.56 -21.88
CA ALA A 16 -14.22 -27.35 -22.01
C ALA A 16 -13.77 -26.51 -20.81
N ILE A 17 -13.40 -27.18 -19.72
CA ILE A 17 -12.61 -26.59 -18.65
C ILE A 17 -11.24 -26.32 -19.27
N PHE A 18 -11.03 -25.10 -19.76
CA PHE A 18 -9.69 -24.58 -20.00
C PHE A 18 -9.01 -24.42 -18.64
N LEU A 19 -8.48 -25.53 -18.12
CA LEU A 19 -7.49 -25.50 -17.06
C LEU A 19 -6.20 -25.03 -17.75
N SER A 20 -5.98 -23.72 -17.79
CA SER A 20 -4.68 -23.15 -18.13
C SER A 20 -3.69 -23.52 -17.03
N ALA A 21 -3.19 -24.76 -17.10
CA ALA A 21 -2.00 -25.21 -16.41
C ALA A 21 -0.78 -24.53 -17.05
N GLN A 22 -0.61 -23.24 -16.75
CA GLN A 22 0.66 -22.54 -16.79
C GLN A 22 0.92 -21.89 -15.42
N VAL A 23 0.86 -22.68 -14.36
CA VAL A 23 1.57 -22.35 -13.11
C VAL A 23 2.90 -23.10 -13.14
N LEU A 24 3.71 -22.80 -14.15
CA LEU A 24 5.12 -23.18 -14.16
C LEU A 24 5.85 -22.08 -13.37
N LEU A 25 6.14 -22.35 -12.09
CA LEU A 25 7.08 -21.60 -11.25
C LEU A 25 6.77 -20.09 -11.10
N ALA A 26 5.52 -19.72 -10.80
CA ALA A 26 5.23 -18.35 -10.37
C ALA A 26 5.86 -18.16 -8.98
N GLY A 27 7.11 -17.66 -8.94
CA GLY A 27 7.79 -17.34 -7.69
C GLY A 27 6.87 -16.49 -6.82
N SER A 28 6.75 -16.86 -5.55
CA SER A 28 6.13 -16.01 -4.55
C SER A 28 7.09 -14.86 -4.24
N TYR A 29 6.55 -13.65 -4.04
CA TYR A 29 7.33 -12.48 -3.64
C TYR A 29 6.82 -11.94 -2.32
N ASN A 30 7.74 -11.48 -1.51
CA ASN A 30 7.47 -10.74 -0.31
C ASN A 30 7.50 -9.25 -0.63
N VAL A 31 6.36 -8.61 -0.50
CA VAL A 31 6.15 -7.18 -0.67
C VAL A 31 6.14 -6.54 0.72
N MET A 32 7.12 -5.68 0.97
CA MET A 32 7.24 -4.94 2.21
C MET A 32 7.08 -3.45 1.94
N THR A 33 6.16 -2.82 2.65
CA THR A 33 5.89 -1.39 2.57
C THR A 33 6.23 -0.76 3.91
N HIS A 34 7.15 0.21 3.89
CA HIS A 34 7.41 1.07 5.03
C HIS A 34 6.72 2.41 4.79
N VAL A 35 6.04 2.89 5.83
CA VAL A 35 5.57 4.26 5.88
C VAL A 35 6.51 5.02 6.79
N VAL A 36 7.07 6.09 6.25
CA VAL A 36 7.95 7.01 6.96
C VAL A 36 7.27 8.37 7.03
N VAL A 37 7.35 9.03 8.17
CA VAL A 37 6.94 10.42 8.35
C VAL A 37 8.18 11.29 8.35
N GLY A 38 8.22 12.28 7.48
CA GLY A 38 9.13 13.43 7.62
C GLY A 38 8.41 14.54 8.37
N SER A 39 9.06 15.10 9.40
CA SER A 39 8.50 16.17 10.23
C SER A 39 9.59 17.08 10.77
N ASN A 40 9.24 18.36 10.95
CA ASN A 40 10.07 19.35 11.64
C ASN A 40 9.78 19.44 13.14
N ASP A 41 8.71 18.82 13.59
CA ASP A 41 8.40 18.64 15.00
C ASP A 41 9.19 17.48 15.61
N ARG A 42 9.05 17.30 16.93
CA ARG A 42 9.73 16.22 17.65
C ARG A 42 9.29 14.88 17.07
N ALA A 43 10.25 14.03 16.66
CA ALA A 43 9.97 12.72 16.09
C ALA A 43 9.01 11.91 16.98
N THR A 44 7.82 11.60 16.45
CA THR A 44 6.77 10.86 17.16
C THR A 44 6.76 9.37 16.84
N GLY A 45 7.68 8.88 16.01
CA GLY A 45 7.74 7.49 15.57
C GLY A 45 9.04 6.76 15.92
N ASN A 46 9.12 5.51 15.47
CA ASN A 46 10.30 4.68 15.64
C ASN A 46 11.45 5.17 14.74
N PRO A 47 12.72 4.99 15.13
CA PRO A 47 13.85 5.26 14.24
C PRO A 47 13.72 4.45 12.93
N LEU A 48 14.29 4.99 11.85
CA LEU A 48 14.28 4.31 10.56
C LEU A 48 14.98 2.95 10.66
N GLY A 49 14.30 1.90 10.20
CA GLY A 49 14.93 0.61 10.00
C GLY A 49 15.94 0.69 8.84
N LYS A 50 16.91 -0.24 8.81
CA LYS A 50 17.98 -0.26 7.78
C LYS A 50 17.48 -0.16 6.33
N VAL A 51 16.34 -0.80 6.04
CA VAL A 51 15.73 -0.79 4.70
C VAL A 51 15.19 0.60 4.34
N ALA A 52 14.42 1.20 5.24
CA ALA A 52 13.89 2.55 5.06
C ALA A 52 15.00 3.59 5.01
N GLU A 53 16.01 3.48 5.88
CA GLU A 53 17.18 4.36 5.88
C GLU A 53 17.89 4.35 4.52
N ARG A 54 18.09 3.17 3.93
CA ARG A 54 18.73 3.05 2.61
C ARG A 54 17.99 3.85 1.54
N ALA A 55 16.67 3.69 1.46
CA ALA A 55 15.84 4.39 0.47
C ALA A 55 15.73 5.89 0.76
N MET A 56 15.60 6.29 2.03
CA MET A 56 15.49 7.69 2.40
C MET A 56 16.76 8.49 2.13
N ARG A 57 17.95 7.88 2.22
CA ARG A 57 19.22 8.57 1.90
C ARG A 57 19.25 9.15 0.49
N GLU A 58 18.56 8.53 -0.46
CA GLU A 58 18.55 8.98 -1.87
C GLU A 58 17.76 10.27 -2.07
N ILE A 59 16.73 10.49 -1.25
CA ILE A 59 15.79 11.61 -1.44
C ILE A 59 15.84 12.64 -0.30
N ARG A 60 16.56 12.35 0.79
CA ARG A 60 16.54 13.18 1.99
C ARG A 60 16.99 14.62 1.74
N SER A 61 17.89 14.85 0.79
CA SER A 61 18.33 16.19 0.39
C SER A 61 17.21 17.04 -0.22
N ASP A 62 16.17 16.40 -0.73
CA ASP A 62 15.11 17.06 -1.48
C ASP A 62 13.99 17.56 -0.55
N PHE A 63 14.04 17.20 0.74
CA PHE A 63 13.02 17.54 1.73
C PHE A 63 13.65 18.16 2.98
N ASP A 64 13.16 19.34 3.36
CA ASP A 64 13.63 20.07 4.55
C ASP A 64 12.91 19.61 5.83
N PHE A 65 13.07 18.32 6.16
CA PHE A 65 12.58 17.74 7.41
C PHE A 65 13.73 17.44 8.36
N ARG A 66 13.64 17.93 9.60
CA ARG A 66 14.60 17.65 10.67
C ARG A 66 14.64 16.18 11.03
N THR A 67 13.48 15.52 11.05
CA THR A 67 13.35 14.14 11.50
C THR A 67 12.60 13.29 10.49
N PHE A 68 13.02 12.02 10.41
CA PHE A 68 12.33 10.97 9.68
C PHE A 68 12.12 9.80 10.63
N SER A 69 10.89 9.30 10.72
CA SER A 69 10.57 8.17 11.59
C SER A 69 9.68 7.15 10.88
N THR A 70 9.93 5.86 11.13
CA THR A 70 9.07 4.79 10.64
C THR A 70 7.86 4.68 11.55
N THR A 71 6.69 4.68 10.94
CA THR A 71 5.41 4.68 11.65
C THR A 71 4.62 3.40 11.41
N SER A 72 4.70 2.82 10.21
CA SER A 72 4.20 1.47 9.98
C SER A 72 5.08 0.68 9.03
N ARG A 73 4.98 -0.64 9.14
CA ARG A 73 5.57 -1.61 8.24
C ARG A 73 4.53 -2.67 7.94
N HIS A 74 4.33 -2.93 6.66
CA HIS A 74 3.40 -3.96 6.19
C HIS A 74 4.18 -4.98 5.38
N PHE A 75 3.84 -6.25 5.56
CA PHE A 75 4.46 -7.36 4.87
C PHE A 75 3.36 -8.23 4.28
N GLN A 76 3.47 -8.54 2.99
CA GLN A 76 2.51 -9.35 2.27
C GLN A 76 3.24 -10.28 1.31
N SER A 77 2.77 -11.52 1.19
CA SER A 77 3.25 -12.45 0.19
C SER A 77 2.30 -12.43 -1.01
N MET A 78 2.84 -12.36 -2.23
CA MET A 78 2.05 -12.28 -3.45
C MET A 78 2.75 -12.97 -4.63
N GLY A 79 1.99 -13.74 -5.39
CA GLY A 79 2.46 -14.32 -6.66
C GLY A 79 2.34 -13.36 -7.83
N MET A 80 2.94 -13.73 -8.97
CA MET A 80 2.81 -13.00 -10.23
C MET A 80 1.33 -12.89 -10.66
N GLY A 81 0.92 -11.70 -11.07
CA GLY A 81 -0.46 -11.34 -11.41
C GLY A 81 -1.40 -11.16 -10.20
N GLY A 82 -0.90 -11.42 -8.99
CA GLY A 82 -1.70 -11.35 -7.77
C GLY A 82 -2.16 -9.93 -7.44
N ASN A 83 -3.19 -9.86 -6.59
CA ASN A 83 -3.67 -8.62 -6.00
C ASN A 83 -3.79 -8.82 -4.48
N VAL A 84 -3.40 -7.81 -3.71
CA VAL A 84 -3.50 -7.81 -2.25
C VAL A 84 -4.18 -6.52 -1.81
N SER A 85 -5.19 -6.65 -0.96
CA SER A 85 -5.82 -5.51 -0.29
C SER A 85 -5.85 -5.75 1.21
N PHE A 86 -5.57 -4.72 2.00
CA PHE A 86 -5.72 -4.80 3.46
C PHE A 86 -6.01 -3.43 4.06
N GLN A 87 -6.63 -3.47 5.24
CA GLN A 87 -6.92 -2.29 6.04
C GLN A 87 -6.00 -2.25 7.26
N SER A 88 -5.66 -1.05 7.71
CA SER A 88 -4.77 -0.84 8.85
C SER A 88 -5.17 0.40 9.64
N MET A 89 -4.88 0.37 10.94
CA MET A 89 -4.94 1.56 11.79
C MET A 89 -3.53 2.08 12.04
N LEU A 90 -3.38 3.38 11.88
CA LEU A 90 -2.14 4.14 11.90
C LEU A 90 -2.23 5.09 13.10
N ARG A 91 -1.54 4.78 14.20
CA ARG A 91 -1.67 5.48 15.50
C ARG A 91 -0.48 6.37 15.86
N ASP A 92 0.69 6.04 15.32
CA ASP A 92 1.96 6.71 15.64
C ASP A 92 2.23 7.87 14.66
N PHE A 93 1.21 8.68 14.38
CA PHE A 93 1.24 9.78 13.42
C PHE A 93 0.77 11.08 14.07
N GLY A 94 1.41 12.19 13.70
CA GLY A 94 1.03 13.53 14.11
C GLY A 94 1.38 13.89 15.56
N SER A 95 0.85 15.03 15.99
CA SER A 95 1.03 15.56 17.35
C SER A 95 0.40 14.63 18.40
N LEU A 96 0.70 14.86 19.69
CA LEU A 96 0.08 14.12 20.81
C LEU A 96 -1.46 14.14 20.76
N GLU A 97 -2.08 15.14 20.12
CA GLU A 97 -3.53 15.18 19.89
C GLU A 97 -3.97 14.22 18.77
N THR A 98 -3.17 14.10 17.71
CA THR A 98 -3.41 13.16 16.62
C THR A 98 -3.29 11.72 17.11
N GLN A 99 -2.40 11.43 18.06
CA GLN A 99 -2.29 10.08 18.66
C GLN A 99 -3.58 9.60 19.35
N LYS A 100 -4.46 10.50 19.78
CA LYS A 100 -5.78 10.13 20.34
C LYS A 100 -6.77 9.67 19.26
N ASN A 101 -6.56 10.06 18.01
CA ASN A 101 -7.46 9.80 16.90
C ASN A 101 -6.72 8.96 15.84
N PRO A 102 -7.06 7.68 15.66
CA PRO A 102 -6.34 6.84 14.71
C PRO A 102 -6.59 7.27 13.27
N ILE A 103 -5.57 7.17 12.42
CA ILE A 103 -5.74 7.19 10.96
C ILE A 103 -6.21 5.80 10.52
N PHE A 104 -7.23 5.73 9.66
CA PHE A 104 -7.69 4.48 9.06
C PHE A 104 -7.21 4.43 7.63
N ALA A 105 -6.40 3.44 7.28
CA ALA A 105 -5.81 3.31 5.96
C ALA A 105 -6.22 2.01 5.27
N GLU A 106 -6.41 2.08 3.95
CA GLU A 106 -6.62 0.97 3.05
C GLU A 106 -5.50 0.95 1.99
N TRP A 107 -4.99 -0.24 1.76
CA TRP A 107 -3.86 -0.50 0.88
C TRP A 107 -4.29 -1.46 -0.21
N ASN A 108 -3.91 -1.19 -1.45
CA ASN A 108 -4.15 -2.06 -2.58
C ASN A 108 -2.89 -2.17 -3.46
N TYR A 109 -2.44 -3.40 -3.66
CA TYR A 109 -1.38 -3.76 -4.60
C TYR A 109 -2.00 -4.63 -5.67
N GLY A 110 -1.84 -4.26 -6.92
CA GLY A 110 -2.51 -4.93 -8.02
C GLY A 110 -1.57 -5.34 -9.14
N GLY A 111 -1.72 -6.58 -9.57
CA GLY A 111 -1.06 -7.16 -10.73
C GLY A 111 0.45 -7.06 -10.68
N LEU A 112 1.09 -7.73 -9.71
CA LEU A 112 2.56 -7.87 -9.71
C LEU A 112 3.03 -8.51 -11.02
N PHE A 113 4.07 -7.96 -11.64
CA PHE A 113 4.65 -8.49 -12.86
C PHE A 113 6.17 -8.36 -12.84
N ALA A 114 6.85 -9.25 -13.57
CA ALA A 114 8.25 -9.07 -13.92
C ALA A 114 8.33 -8.34 -15.26
N ASP A 115 9.22 -7.36 -15.36
CA ASP A 115 9.47 -6.70 -16.63
C ASP A 115 10.15 -7.66 -17.61
N LYS A 116 9.70 -7.66 -18.86
CA LYS A 116 10.22 -8.58 -19.88
C LYS A 116 11.54 -8.11 -20.47
N GLU A 117 11.79 -6.81 -20.46
CA GLU A 117 12.95 -6.19 -21.11
C GLU A 117 14.13 -6.05 -20.13
N SER A 118 13.83 -5.90 -18.85
CA SER A 118 14.79 -5.65 -17.77
C SER A 118 14.73 -6.75 -16.71
N PRO A 119 15.52 -7.83 -16.85
CA PRO A 119 15.60 -8.89 -15.84
C PRO A 119 15.90 -8.31 -14.44
N GLY A 120 15.15 -8.75 -13.44
CA GLY A 120 15.27 -8.27 -12.06
C GLY A 120 14.54 -6.94 -11.79
N LEU A 121 13.83 -6.38 -12.77
CA LEU A 121 12.86 -5.31 -12.53
C LEU A 121 11.47 -5.93 -12.33
N LEU A 122 10.84 -5.57 -11.22
CA LEU A 122 9.50 -5.96 -10.85
C LEU A 122 8.59 -4.74 -10.89
N GLY A 123 7.30 -4.96 -11.12
CA GLY A 123 6.35 -3.88 -11.08
C GLY A 123 4.96 -4.26 -10.66
N PHE A 124 4.16 -3.25 -10.36
CA PHE A 124 2.74 -3.38 -10.03
C PHE A 124 1.94 -2.59 -11.06
N LYS A 125 0.91 -3.23 -11.61
CA LYS A 125 -0.05 -2.53 -12.50
C LYS A 125 -0.76 -1.41 -11.76
N ALA A 126 -1.06 -1.63 -10.48
CA ALA A 126 -1.69 -0.64 -9.63
C ALA A 126 -1.10 -0.65 -8.22
N PHE A 127 -0.88 0.54 -7.66
CA PHE A 127 -0.68 0.75 -6.24
C PHE A 127 -1.66 1.83 -5.79
N ARG A 128 -2.44 1.55 -4.73
CA ARG A 128 -3.36 2.51 -4.14
C ARG A 128 -3.21 2.54 -2.63
N PHE A 129 -3.23 3.74 -2.10
CA PHE A 129 -3.35 4.01 -0.68
C PHE A 129 -4.49 5.00 -0.49
N GLU A 130 -5.41 4.70 0.41
CA GLU A 130 -6.48 5.60 0.84
C GLU A 130 -6.43 5.68 2.35
N ALA A 131 -6.58 6.88 2.92
CA ALA A 131 -6.65 7.03 4.36
C ALA A 131 -7.64 8.10 4.80
N ARG A 132 -8.24 7.88 5.97
CA ARG A 132 -9.05 8.84 6.71
C ARG A 132 -8.18 9.42 7.82
N VAL A 133 -7.78 10.67 7.66
CA VAL A 133 -6.89 11.38 8.57
C VAL A 133 -7.71 12.30 9.47
N PRO A 134 -7.56 12.25 10.80
CA PRO A 134 -8.24 13.15 11.70
C PRO A 134 -7.61 14.54 11.63
N VAL A 135 -8.47 15.54 11.56
CA VAL A 135 -8.12 16.95 11.53
C VAL A 135 -8.83 17.62 12.70
N SER A 136 -8.05 18.17 13.63
CA SER A 136 -8.55 18.90 14.79
C SER A 136 -8.91 20.34 14.39
N PHE A 137 -9.99 20.83 14.98
CA PHE A 137 -10.45 22.21 14.84
C PHE A 137 -10.69 22.77 16.24
N SER A 138 -10.03 23.88 16.56
CA SER A 138 -10.31 24.66 17.76
C SER A 138 -11.37 25.70 17.44
N GLY A 139 -12.51 25.65 18.12
CA GLY A 139 -13.56 26.67 18.03
C GLY A 139 -13.88 27.29 19.39
N LEU A 140 -14.22 28.58 19.40
CA LEU A 140 -14.81 29.24 20.55
C LEU A 140 -16.28 28.81 20.66
N GLN A 141 -16.68 28.17 21.76
CA GLN A 141 -18.11 28.02 22.05
C GLN A 141 -18.67 29.32 22.66
N SER A 142 -19.97 29.54 22.52
CA SER A 142 -20.71 30.73 23.03
C SER A 142 -20.58 31.01 24.54
N LYS A 143 -19.87 30.18 25.31
CA LYS A 143 -19.61 30.38 26.75
C LYS A 143 -18.14 30.59 27.12
N GLY A 144 -17.27 30.89 26.15
CA GLY A 144 -15.85 31.17 26.39
C GLY A 144 -14.96 29.93 26.61
N ASN A 145 -15.54 28.73 26.73
CA ASN A 145 -14.77 27.48 26.69
C ASN A 145 -14.42 27.13 25.25
N GLN A 146 -13.13 26.95 24.98
CA GLN A 146 -12.66 26.38 23.72
C GLN A 146 -13.02 24.90 23.68
N SER A 147 -13.65 24.44 22.61
CA SER A 147 -13.86 23.02 22.36
C SER A 147 -13.11 22.60 21.11
N THR A 148 -12.33 21.53 21.22
CA THR A 148 -11.72 20.87 20.07
C THR A 148 -12.71 19.85 19.51
N PHE A 149 -12.99 19.93 18.22
CA PHE A 149 -13.72 18.89 17.49
C PHE A 149 -12.83 18.28 16.41
N VAL A 150 -13.04 16.99 16.11
CA VAL A 150 -12.23 16.24 15.16
C VAL A 150 -13.10 15.89 13.96
N LYS A 151 -12.64 16.23 12.75
CA LYS A 151 -13.24 15.80 11.49
C LYS A 151 -12.26 14.90 10.75
N TYR A 152 -12.75 13.86 10.10
CA TYR A 152 -11.91 13.02 9.25
C TYR A 152 -11.91 13.53 7.81
N GLU A 153 -10.72 13.67 7.23
CA GLU A 153 -10.50 14.02 5.84
C GLU A 153 -9.92 12.82 5.08
N ASN A 154 -10.40 12.60 3.85
CA ASN A 154 -9.90 11.52 3.01
C ASN A 154 -8.66 12.01 2.25
N VAL A 155 -7.59 11.23 2.32
CA VAL A 155 -6.41 11.37 1.47
C VAL A 155 -6.25 10.12 0.62
N ARG A 156 -5.78 10.29 -0.61
CA ARG A 156 -5.62 9.19 -1.55
C ARG A 156 -4.39 9.38 -2.42
N LEU A 157 -3.73 8.26 -2.67
CA LEU A 157 -2.64 8.10 -3.59
C LEU A 157 -2.98 6.92 -4.52
N SER A 158 -2.83 7.11 -5.82
CA SER A 158 -3.04 6.07 -6.82
C SER A 158 -1.95 6.17 -7.88
N MET A 159 -1.26 5.07 -8.11
CA MET A 159 -0.19 4.96 -9.09
C MET A 159 -0.45 3.77 -10.00
N ASN A 160 -0.13 3.94 -11.28
CA ASN A 160 -0.16 2.87 -12.25
C ASN A 160 1.28 2.56 -12.68
N ASN A 161 1.58 1.29 -12.94
CA ASN A 161 2.88 0.84 -13.45
C ASN A 161 4.07 1.28 -12.57
N VAL A 162 4.01 0.96 -11.27
CA VAL A 162 5.15 1.18 -10.36
C VAL A 162 6.23 0.16 -10.70
N LEU A 163 7.43 0.61 -11.08
CA LEU A 163 8.58 -0.25 -11.38
C LEU A 163 9.68 -0.07 -10.32
N LEU A 164 10.25 -1.18 -9.88
CA LEU A 164 11.30 -1.23 -8.87
C LEU A 164 12.23 -2.42 -9.13
N LYS A 165 13.51 -2.23 -8.79
CA LYS A 165 14.48 -3.31 -8.86
C LYS A 165 14.24 -4.29 -7.72
N GLU A 166 14.31 -5.58 -8.02
CA GLU A 166 14.22 -6.64 -7.02
C GLU A 166 15.26 -6.45 -5.93
N ASP A 167 14.85 -6.73 -4.69
CA ASP A 167 15.63 -6.58 -3.46
C ASP A 167 16.22 -5.17 -3.23
N THR A 168 15.65 -4.16 -3.89
CA THR A 168 16.08 -2.77 -3.75
C THR A 168 14.92 -1.93 -3.19
N PRO A 169 15.01 -1.46 -1.94
CA PRO A 169 13.98 -0.59 -1.38
C PRO A 169 14.01 0.78 -2.08
N LYS A 170 12.83 1.29 -2.43
CA LYS A 170 12.69 2.56 -3.14
C LYS A 170 11.52 3.36 -2.60
N VAL A 171 11.68 4.68 -2.50
CA VAL A 171 10.55 5.57 -2.26
C VAL A 171 9.71 5.64 -3.53
N ILE A 172 8.48 5.16 -3.46
CA ILE A 172 7.57 5.12 -4.61
C ILE A 172 6.63 6.33 -4.64
N ALA A 173 6.36 6.95 -3.49
CA ALA A 173 5.47 8.09 -3.42
C ALA A 173 5.66 8.90 -2.14
N THR A 174 5.14 10.12 -2.20
CA THR A 174 4.99 11.01 -1.06
C THR A 174 3.53 11.49 -0.96
N LEU A 175 3.06 11.76 0.25
CA LEU A 175 1.72 12.30 0.49
C LEU A 175 1.77 13.34 1.61
N PRO A 176 1.49 14.63 1.32
CA PRO A 176 1.35 15.63 2.38
C PRO A 176 0.11 15.32 3.23
N LEU A 177 0.22 15.53 4.54
CA LEU A 177 -0.91 15.35 5.45
C LEU A 177 -1.70 16.66 5.63
N PRO A 178 -3.04 16.60 5.79
CA PRO A 178 -3.83 17.80 6.05
C PRO A 178 -3.43 18.47 7.36
N ARG A 179 -3.11 19.77 7.29
CA ARG A 179 -2.84 20.67 8.44
C ARG A 179 -1.63 20.34 9.32
N ASN A 180 -0.77 19.42 8.88
CA ASN A 180 0.49 19.14 9.55
C ASN A 180 1.64 19.54 8.61
N ASP A 181 2.72 20.09 9.14
CA ASP A 181 4.00 20.25 8.43
C ASP A 181 4.72 18.90 8.31
N GLU A 182 3.96 17.87 7.92
CA GLU A 182 4.35 16.48 7.86
C GLU A 182 4.08 15.90 6.47
N MET A 183 4.96 15.00 6.05
CA MET A 183 4.82 14.28 4.80
C MET A 183 5.02 12.79 5.04
N LEU A 184 4.13 11.98 4.45
CA LEU A 184 4.31 10.55 4.37
C LEU A 184 5.17 10.19 3.17
N PHE A 185 6.08 9.27 3.39
CA PHE A 185 6.93 8.65 2.38
C PHE A 185 6.59 7.16 2.35
N PHE A 186 6.26 6.66 1.16
CA PHE A 186 5.93 5.27 0.94
C PHE A 186 7.13 4.59 0.31
N ILE A 187 7.73 3.67 1.06
CA ILE A 187 8.91 2.93 0.63
C ILE A 187 8.48 1.50 0.36
N LEU A 188 8.72 1.04 -0.87
CA LEU A 188 8.41 -0.31 -1.28
C LEU A 188 9.70 -1.12 -1.43
N HIS A 189 9.70 -2.34 -0.92
CA HIS A 189 10.77 -3.31 -1.08
C HIS A 189 10.15 -4.65 -1.44
N VAL A 190 10.49 -5.16 -2.62
CA VAL A 190 10.01 -6.46 -3.09
C VAL A 190 11.19 -7.39 -3.26
N LYS A 191 11.08 -8.56 -2.66
CA LYS A 191 12.08 -9.63 -2.76
C LYS A 191 11.38 -10.94 -3.08
N LYS A 192 12.03 -11.83 -3.81
CA LYS A 192 11.55 -13.20 -3.95
C LYS A 192 11.41 -13.87 -2.58
N SER A 193 10.34 -14.63 -2.39
CA SER A 193 10.18 -15.51 -1.24
C SER A 193 11.19 -16.63 -1.36
N SER A 194 12.02 -16.81 -0.34
CA SER A 194 12.84 -18.01 -0.20
C SER A 194 11.89 -19.18 0.09
N ASP A 195 11.94 -20.20 -0.75
CA ASP A 195 11.33 -21.50 -0.46
C ASP A 195 12.00 -22.17 0.76
#